data_AF-A0A7X8ERU4-F1
#
_entry.id   AF-A0A7X8ERU4-F1
#
_cell.length_a   1.000
_cell.length_b   1.000
_cell.length_c   1.000
_cell.angle_alpha   90.00
_cell.angle_beta   90.00
_cell.angle_gamma   90.00
#
_symmetry.space_group_name_H-M   'P 1'
#
loop_
_entity.id
_entity.type
_entity.pdbx_description
1 polymer ?
#
loop_
_entity_poly.entity_id
_entity_poly.type
_entity_poly.pdbx_seq_one_letter_code
_entity_poly.pdbx_strand_id
1 'polypeptide(L)' 'RVVAKGAMPILEPTTEPWGQRTCYVADPEGNLIEIGSFIK' A
#
# COMPACT_ATOMS: atom_id res chain seq x y z
N ARG A 1 7.32 -4.74 3.24
CA ARG A 1 8.07 -5.67 2.34
C ARG A 1 8.42 -5.03 1.00
N VAL A 2 7.46 -4.43 0.28
CA VAL A 2 7.70 -3.83 -1.04
C VAL A 2 8.58 -2.58 -1.02
N VAL A 3 8.49 -1.74 0.03
CA VAL A 3 9.35 -0.55 0.18
C VAL A 3 10.83 -0.92 0.24
N ALA A 4 11.18 -1.99 0.97
CA ALA A 4 12.55 -2.51 1.02
C ALA A 4 13.04 -3.06 -0.33
N LYS A 5 12.15 -3.26 -1.31
CA LYS A 5 12.47 -3.68 -2.68
C LYS A 5 12.49 -2.51 -3.67
N GLY A 6 12.41 -1.27 -3.19
CA GLY A 6 12.47 -0.06 -4.03
C GLY A 6 11.12 0.55 -4.40
N ALA A 7 9.99 0.03 -3.90
CA ALA A 7 8.71 0.71 -4.06
C ALA A 7 8.67 1.99 -3.22
N MET A 8 8.21 3.10 -3.79
CA MET A 8 8.11 4.38 -3.08
C MET A 8 6.83 4.42 -2.24
N PRO A 9 6.89 4.55 -0.90
CA PRO A 9 5.69 4.64 -0.08
C PRO A 9 4.94 5.95 -0.35
N ILE A 10 3.64 5.85 -0.63
CA ILE A 10 2.74 7.00 -0.83
C ILE A 10 1.77 7.15 0.34
N LEU A 11 1.20 6.03 0.80
CA LEU A 11 0.37 5.97 2.01
C LEU A 11 0.82 4.78 2.86
N GLU A 12 1.07 5.03 4.14
CA GLU A 12 1.38 3.95 5.08
C GLU A 12 0.16 3.05 5.33
N PRO A 13 0.36 1.76 5.69
CA PRO A 13 -0.73 0.84 5.99
C PRO A 13 -1.71 1.37 7.02
N THR A 14 -2.92 1.73 6.57
CA THR A 14 -4.00 2.33 7.35
C THR A 14 -5.19 1.38 7.37
N THR A 15 -5.92 1.35 8.48
CA THR A 15 -7.17 0.58 8.61
C THR A 15 -8.36 1.48 8.31
N GLU A 16 -9.14 1.10 7.31
CA GLU A 16 -10.35 1.80 6.88
C GLU A 16 -11.56 1.43 7.76
N PRO A 17 -12.60 2.29 7.82
CA PRO A 17 -13.76 2.06 8.68
C PRO A 17 -14.58 0.82 8.29
N TRP A 18 -14.43 0.33 7.06
CA TRP A 18 -15.03 -0.94 6.60
C TRP A 18 -14.15 -2.18 6.86
N GLY A 19 -13.07 -2.04 7.63
CA GLY A 19 -12.24 -3.17 8.10
C GLY A 19 -11.13 -3.62 7.15
N GLN A 20 -10.94 -2.95 6.02
CA GLN A 20 -9.82 -3.19 5.11
C GLN A 20 -8.55 -2.50 5.63
N ARG A 21 -7.40 -3.17 5.58
CA ARG A 21 -6.09 -2.54 5.70
C ARG A 21 -5.57 -2.19 4.30
N THR A 22 -5.31 -0.92 4.04
CA THR A 22 -4.84 -0.43 2.73
C THR A 22 -3.52 0.33 2.86
N CYS A 23 -2.67 0.25 1.84
CA CYS A 23 -1.55 1.16 1.62
C CYS A 23 -1.35 1.44 0.14
N TYR A 24 -0.63 2.53 -0.16
CA TYR A 24 -0.27 2.90 -1.52
C TYR A 24 1.25 2.97 -1.65
N VAL A 25 1.73 2.46 -2.78
CA VAL A 25 3.11 2.63 -3.22
C VAL A 25 3.14 3.06 -4.68
N ALA A 26 4.21 3.73 -5.08
CA ALA A 26 4.53 3.99 -6.47
C ALA A 26 5.69 3.10 -6.94
N ASP A 27 5.62 2.63 -8.18
CA ASP A 27 6.77 2.03 -8.85
C ASP A 27 7.70 3.12 -9.44
N PRO A 28 8.88 2.75 -9.97
CA PRO A 28 9.81 3.72 -10.56
C PRO A 28 9.27 4.46 -11.80
N GLU A 29 8.24 3.93 -12.46
CA GLU A 29 7.59 4.55 -13.62
C GLU A 29 6.51 5.57 -13.19
N GLY A 30 6.20 5.63 -11.89
CA GLY A 30 5.21 6.53 -11.30
C GLY A 30 3.80 5.94 -11.26
N ASN A 31 3.63 4.65 -11.52
CA ASN A 31 2.33 4.00 -11.41
C ASN A 31 1.93 3.87 -9.94
N LEU A 32 0.68 4.25 -9.63
CA LEU A 32 0.13 4.11 -8.28
C LEU A 32 -0.45 2.71 -8.09
N ILE A 33 0.03 2.01 -7.06
CA ILE A 33 -0.35 0.64 -6.74
C ILE A 33 -1.01 0.63 -5.35
N GLU A 34 -2.24 0.14 -5.29
CA GLU A 34 -2.94 -0.14 -4.04
C GLU A 34 -2.62 -1.56 -3.54
N ILE A 35 -2.36 -1.70 -2.24
CA ILE A 35 -2.21 -2.99 -1.57
C ILE A 35 -3.25 -3.05 -0.45
N GLY A 36 -4.31 -3.81 -0.69
CA GLY A 36 -5.38 -4.07 0.27
C GLY A 36 -5.30 -5.47 0.90
N SER A 37 -5.70 -5.58 2.15
CA SER A 37 -5.91 -6.86 2.83
C SER A 37 -7.08 -6.76 3.82
N PHE A 38 -7.89 -7.81 3.90
CA PHE A 38 -8.87 -7.98 4.97
C PHE A 38 -8.27 -8.86 6.06
N ILE A 39 -8.30 -8.40 7.31
CA ILE A 39 -7.91 -9.23 8.44
C ILE A 39 -9.05 -10.24 8.64
N LYS A 40 -8.71 -11.53 8.61
CA LYS A 40 -9.64 -12.64 8.85
C LYS A 40 -9.62 -13.03 10.33
#